data_AF-A0A8B9WC72-F1
#
_entry.id   AF-A0A8B9WC72-F1
#
_cell.length_a   1.000
_cell.length_b   1.000
_cell.length_c   1.000
_cell.angle_alpha   90.00
_cell.angle_beta   90.00
_cell.angle_gamma   90.00
#
_symmetry.space_group_name_H-M   'P 1'
#
loop_
_entity.id
_entity.type
_entity.pdbx_description
1 polymer ?
#
loop_
_entity_poly.entity_id
_entity_poly.type
_entity_poly.pdbx_seq_one_letter_code
_entity_poly.pdbx_strand_id
1 'polypeptide(L)'
;MDEYTFTENFNNQGWPCKTYLCYEVERLDGDATIPLDEYKGFVRNKGLGQPEERCHAELYFLGKIRSWNLDQNQHYRLTCFISWSPCYDCAQKLTTFLKENRHISLHILASRIYTNNRFGCHQSGLCELQAAGARITIMTFEDFKHCWETFVDHKGKPFQPWEGLNVKSQALCAELQAILKTQQN
;
A
#
# COMPACT_ATOMS: atom_id res chain seq x y z
N MET A 1 9.03 -8.73 -9.77
CA MET A 1 10.10 -7.74 -9.51
C MET A 1 11.37 -8.50 -9.17
N ASP A 2 12.57 -7.98 -9.43
CA ASP A 2 13.80 -8.66 -9.02
C ASP A 2 14.10 -8.50 -7.51
N GLU A 3 14.92 -9.41 -6.97
CA GLU A 3 15.31 -9.46 -5.55
C GLU A 3 15.87 -8.13 -5.04
N TYR A 4 16.77 -7.50 -5.81
CA TYR A 4 17.43 -6.25 -5.42
C TYR A 4 16.43 -5.10 -5.32
N THR A 5 15.56 -4.95 -6.32
CA THR A 5 14.53 -3.91 -6.31
C THR A 5 13.60 -4.05 -5.10
N PHE A 6 13.23 -5.28 -4.73
CA PHE A 6 12.40 -5.49 -3.53
C PHE A 6 13.16 -5.08 -2.27
N THR A 7 14.36 -5.61 -2.03
CA THR A 7 15.14 -5.32 -0.82
C THR A 7 15.48 -3.83 -0.70
N GLU A 8 15.86 -3.16 -1.79
CA GLU A 8 16.17 -1.73 -1.78
C GLU A 8 14.94 -0.88 -1.44
N ASN A 9 13.78 -1.21 -2.02
CA ASN A 9 12.62 -0.33 -1.96
C ASN A 9 11.68 -0.66 -0.81
N PHE A 10 11.55 -1.92 -0.39
CA PHE A 10 10.69 -2.32 0.73
C PHE A 10 11.41 -2.35 2.09
N ASN A 11 12.72 -2.12 2.16
CA ASN A 11 13.44 -2.06 3.43
C ASN A 11 12.96 -0.91 4.33
N ASN A 12 12.36 -1.23 5.48
CA ASN A 12 11.72 -0.27 6.40
C ASN A 12 12.69 0.70 7.12
N GLN A 13 13.99 0.59 6.88
CA GLN A 13 15.03 1.47 7.42
C GLN A 13 15.69 2.36 6.35
N GLY A 14 15.50 2.05 5.06
CA GLY A 14 16.02 2.83 3.95
C GLY A 14 15.16 4.05 3.60
N TRP A 15 15.72 4.96 2.79
CA TRP A 15 15.06 6.18 2.32
C TRP A 15 15.04 6.29 0.78
N PRO A 16 14.49 5.30 0.06
CA PRO A 16 14.48 5.32 -1.40
C PRO A 16 13.54 6.41 -1.93
N CYS A 17 13.93 7.08 -3.01
CA CYS A 17 13.09 8.07 -3.69
C CYS A 17 11.96 7.45 -4.54
N LYS A 18 12.01 6.14 -4.76
CA LYS A 18 11.00 5.40 -5.51
C LYS A 18 9.96 4.83 -4.54
N THR A 19 8.71 4.85 -4.98
CA THR A 19 7.59 4.21 -4.31
C THR A 19 7.16 3.03 -5.16
N TYR A 20 7.17 1.84 -4.59
CA TYR A 20 6.62 0.62 -5.18
C TYR A 20 5.35 0.23 -4.42
N LEU A 21 4.36 -0.24 -5.17
CA LEU A 21 3.08 -0.73 -4.67
C LEU A 21 2.81 -2.08 -5.32
N CYS A 22 2.83 -3.15 -4.54
CA CYS A 22 2.33 -4.47 -4.92
C CYS A 22 0.85 -4.56 -4.52
N TYR A 23 0.04 -5.20 -5.34
CA TYR A 23 -1.39 -5.32 -5.09
C TYR A 23 -1.92 -6.70 -5.47
N GLU A 24 -2.94 -7.12 -4.74
CA GLU A 24 -3.74 -8.29 -5.01
C GLU A 24 -5.21 -7.96 -4.74
N VAL A 25 -6.10 -8.67 -5.46
CA VAL A 25 -7.54 -8.49 -5.35
C VAL A 25 -8.17 -9.82 -5.03
N GLU A 26 -9.09 -9.80 -4.08
CA GLU A 26 -9.89 -10.94 -3.71
C GLU A 26 -11.37 -10.56 -3.82
N ARG A 27 -12.19 -11.48 -4.31
CA ARG A 27 -13.64 -11.37 -4.22
C ARG A 27 -14.13 -12.04 -2.94
N LEU A 28 -15.03 -11.37 -2.23
CA LEU A 28 -15.70 -11.87 -1.05
C LEU A 28 -17.03 -12.51 -1.48
N ASP A 29 -17.18 -13.80 -1.23
CA ASP A 29 -18.37 -14.59 -1.57
C ASP A 29 -18.85 -15.34 -0.32
N GLY A 30 -19.74 -14.68 0.44
CA GLY A 30 -20.11 -15.14 1.77
C GLY A 30 -18.90 -15.20 2.71
N ASP A 31 -18.62 -16.38 3.26
CA ASP A 31 -17.43 -16.63 4.09
C ASP A 31 -16.18 -16.97 3.27
N ALA A 32 -16.32 -17.20 1.97
CA ALA A 32 -15.20 -17.53 1.09
C ALA A 32 -14.51 -16.26 0.58
N THR A 33 -13.18 -16.33 0.51
CA THR A 33 -12.35 -15.33 -0.16
C THR A 33 -11.71 -15.97 -1.38
N ILE A 34 -11.99 -15.41 -2.57
CA ILE A 34 -11.55 -15.96 -3.86
C ILE A 34 -10.47 -15.02 -4.43
N PRO A 35 -9.19 -15.45 -4.49
CA PRO A 35 -8.13 -14.67 -5.11
C PRO A 35 -8.38 -14.49 -6.60
N LEU A 36 -8.24 -13.25 -7.09
CA LEU A 36 -8.33 -12.93 -8.52
C LEU A 36 -6.91 -12.69 -9.06
N ASP A 37 -6.25 -13.78 -9.46
CA ASP A 37 -4.86 -13.75 -9.93
C ASP A 37 -4.64 -12.83 -11.14
N GLU A 38 -5.69 -12.58 -11.94
CA GLU A 38 -5.67 -11.62 -13.05
C GLU A 38 -5.47 -10.16 -12.59
N TYR A 39 -5.86 -9.84 -11.37
CA TYR A 39 -5.71 -8.52 -10.75
C TYR A 39 -4.60 -8.51 -9.69
N LYS A 40 -3.52 -9.24 -9.96
CA LYS A 40 -2.32 -9.26 -9.12
C LYS A 40 -1.13 -8.65 -9.85
N GLY A 41 -0.36 -7.82 -9.17
CA GLY A 41 0.84 -7.24 -9.78
C GLY A 41 1.51 -6.17 -8.92
N PHE A 42 2.34 -5.36 -9.56
CA PHE A 42 2.99 -4.22 -8.93
C PHE A 42 3.06 -3.02 -9.86
N VAL A 43 3.11 -1.82 -9.27
CA VAL A 43 3.35 -0.54 -9.95
C VAL A 43 4.42 0.24 -9.20
N ARG A 44 4.98 1.25 -9.86
CA ARG A 44 5.92 2.20 -9.23
C ARG A 44 5.63 3.62 -9.69
N ASN A 45 6.05 4.59 -8.88
CA ASN A 45 5.97 5.99 -9.27
C ASN A 45 6.90 6.30 -10.47
N LYS A 46 6.53 7.30 -11.28
CA LYS A 46 7.42 7.90 -12.28
C LYS A 46 8.12 9.10 -11.66
N GLY A 47 9.46 9.04 -11.60
CA GLY A 47 10.32 10.09 -11.03
C GLY A 47 10.82 11.11 -12.05
N LEU A 48 11.69 12.03 -11.60
CA LEU A 48 12.37 13.01 -12.47
C LEU A 48 13.09 12.32 -13.64
N GLY A 49 12.94 12.87 -14.85
CA GLY A 49 13.65 12.40 -16.06
C GLY A 49 12.83 11.50 -16.99
N GLN A 50 11.55 11.30 -16.72
CA GLN A 50 10.61 10.67 -17.68
C GLN A 50 9.83 11.77 -18.42
N PRO A 51 9.49 11.58 -19.72
CA PRO A 51 8.80 12.59 -20.52
C PRO A 51 7.34 12.82 -20.10
N GLU A 52 6.76 11.94 -19.29
CA GLU A 52 5.41 12.05 -18.75
C GLU A 52 5.37 12.74 -17.38
N GLU A 53 4.19 13.24 -16.99
CA GLU A 53 3.96 13.89 -15.70
C GLU A 53 4.34 12.99 -14.50
N ARG A 54 4.87 13.62 -13.44
CA ARG A 54 5.17 12.94 -12.17
C ARG A 54 3.89 12.32 -11.63
N CYS A 55 3.89 11.00 -11.48
CA CYS A 55 2.72 10.27 -11.02
C CYS A 55 3.13 9.30 -9.91
N HIS A 56 2.43 9.38 -8.78
CA HIS A 56 2.64 8.53 -7.62
C HIS A 56 2.13 7.11 -7.88
N ALA A 57 2.68 6.12 -7.18
CA ALA A 57 2.34 4.71 -7.39
C ALA A 57 0.84 4.44 -7.13
N GLU A 58 0.30 5.13 -6.13
CA GLU A 58 -1.10 5.09 -5.69
C GLU A 58 -2.05 5.56 -6.79
N LEU A 59 -1.66 6.56 -7.59
CA LEU A 59 -2.49 7.07 -8.69
C LEU A 59 -2.46 6.15 -9.90
N TYR A 60 -1.32 5.50 -10.18
CA TYR A 60 -1.26 4.43 -11.17
C TYR A 60 -2.15 3.25 -10.77
N PHE A 61 -2.08 2.86 -9.51
CA PHE A 61 -2.93 1.81 -8.97
C PHE A 61 -4.42 2.18 -9.09
N LEU A 62 -4.80 3.40 -8.70
CA LEU A 62 -6.17 3.90 -8.84
C LEU A 62 -6.66 3.88 -10.29
N GLY A 63 -5.80 4.28 -11.24
CA GLY A 63 -6.11 4.21 -12.67
C GLY A 63 -6.35 2.77 -13.14
N LYS A 64 -5.55 1.80 -12.67
CA LYS A 64 -5.76 0.38 -12.98
C LYS A 64 -7.07 -0.15 -12.42
N ILE A 65 -7.38 0.11 -11.15
CA ILE A 65 -8.62 -0.40 -10.53
C ILE A 65 -9.85 0.09 -11.29
N ARG A 66 -9.87 1.38 -11.67
CA ARG A 66 -10.96 1.95 -12.45
C ARG A 66 -11.13 1.29 -13.82
N SER A 67 -10.05 0.77 -14.41
CA SER A 67 -10.10 0.09 -15.71
C SER A 67 -10.65 -1.34 -15.63
N TRP A 68 -10.67 -1.96 -14.45
CA TRP A 68 -11.12 -3.35 -14.28
C TRP A 68 -12.64 -3.50 -14.29
N ASN A 69 -13.40 -2.40 -14.14
CA ASN A 69 -14.87 -2.41 -14.13
C ASN A 69 -15.46 -3.53 -13.24
N LEU A 70 -14.98 -3.61 -11.99
CA LEU A 70 -15.42 -4.60 -11.01
C LEU A 70 -16.94 -4.52 -10.80
N ASP A 71 -17.59 -5.67 -10.73
CA ASP A 71 -19.06 -5.77 -10.59
C ASP A 71 -19.52 -5.17 -9.26
N GLN A 72 -20.35 -4.11 -9.32
CA GLN A 72 -20.83 -3.39 -8.14
C GLN A 72 -21.72 -4.23 -7.21
N ASN A 73 -22.24 -5.37 -7.69
CA ASN A 73 -23.04 -6.29 -6.88
C ASN A 73 -22.17 -7.26 -6.06
N GLN A 74 -20.86 -7.29 -6.30
CA GLN A 74 -19.92 -8.17 -5.62
C GLN A 74 -19.02 -7.34 -4.69
N HIS A 75 -18.63 -7.94 -3.57
CA HIS A 75 -17.70 -7.31 -2.65
C HIS A 75 -16.27 -7.71 -2.97
N TYR A 76 -15.36 -6.74 -2.98
CA TYR A 76 -13.94 -6.99 -3.25
C TYR A 76 -13.08 -6.47 -2.11
N ARG A 77 -12.00 -7.20 -1.83
CA ARG A 77 -10.91 -6.77 -0.96
C ARG A 77 -9.68 -6.50 -1.83
N LEU A 78 -9.22 -5.26 -1.79
CA LEU A 78 -7.97 -4.82 -2.41
C LEU A 78 -6.92 -4.77 -1.32
N THR A 79 -5.83 -5.52 -1.48
CA THR A 79 -4.70 -5.49 -0.55
C THR A 79 -3.50 -4.89 -1.26
N CYS A 80 -2.96 -3.81 -0.69
CA CYS A 80 -1.86 -3.04 -1.24
C CYS A 80 -0.66 -3.06 -0.28
N PHE A 81 0.45 -3.61 -0.73
CA PHE A 81 1.73 -3.55 -0.03
C PHE A 81 2.56 -2.43 -0.64
N ILE A 82 2.73 -1.33 0.09
CA ILE A 82 3.36 -0.12 -0.43
C ILE A 82 4.63 0.21 0.34
N SER A 83 5.68 0.61 -0.37
CA SER A 83 6.97 0.92 0.24
C SER A 83 6.94 2.19 1.11
N TRP A 84 6.09 3.16 0.77
CA TRP A 84 5.87 4.40 1.51
C TRP A 84 4.37 4.60 1.68
N SER A 85 3.90 5.00 2.87
CA SER A 85 2.48 5.30 3.07
C SER A 85 2.02 6.41 2.11
N PRO A 86 0.73 6.42 1.71
CA PRO A 86 0.23 7.41 0.77
C PRO A 86 0.44 8.85 1.24
N CYS A 87 0.85 9.76 0.35
CA CYS A 87 0.88 11.18 0.68
C CYS A 87 -0.56 11.74 0.84
N TYR A 88 -0.69 12.98 1.34
CA TYR A 88 -2.01 13.62 1.54
C TYR A 88 -2.88 13.59 0.28
N ASP A 89 -2.36 14.06 -0.86
CA ASP A 89 -3.13 14.13 -2.11
C ASP A 89 -3.55 12.75 -2.63
N CYS A 90 -2.70 11.74 -2.43
CA CYS A 90 -3.00 10.36 -2.82
C CYS A 90 -4.06 9.76 -1.89
N ALA A 91 -3.94 10.01 -0.57
CA ALA A 91 -4.92 9.59 0.41
C ALA A 91 -6.30 10.21 0.10
N GLN A 92 -6.38 11.51 -0.20
CA GLN A 92 -7.62 12.18 -0.61
C GLN A 92 -8.28 11.52 -1.83
N LYS A 93 -7.50 11.22 -2.88
CA LYS A 93 -8.02 10.57 -4.08
C LYS A 93 -8.51 9.14 -3.81
N LEU A 94 -7.80 8.38 -2.96
CA LEU A 94 -8.24 7.06 -2.51
C LEU A 94 -9.51 7.15 -1.66
N THR A 95 -9.61 8.14 -0.76
CA THR A 95 -10.81 8.42 0.05
C THR A 95 -12.03 8.67 -0.82
N THR A 96 -11.90 9.53 -1.83
CA THR A 96 -12.99 9.79 -2.79
C THR A 96 -13.39 8.52 -3.53
N PHE A 97 -12.42 7.75 -4.00
CA PHE A 97 -12.67 6.48 -4.68
C PHE A 97 -13.44 5.48 -3.80
N LEU A 98 -13.09 5.33 -2.52
CA LEU A 98 -13.78 4.42 -1.61
C LEU A 98 -15.21 4.89 -1.29
N LYS A 99 -15.43 6.20 -1.19
CA LYS A 99 -16.77 6.77 -1.01
C LYS A 99 -17.68 6.49 -2.21
N GLU A 100 -17.13 6.53 -3.41
CA GLU A 100 -17.83 6.21 -4.67
C GLU A 100 -18.05 4.70 -4.84
N ASN A 101 -17.15 3.86 -4.32
CA ASN A 101 -17.13 2.42 -4.55
C ASN A 101 -17.25 1.63 -3.23
N ARG A 102 -18.42 1.71 -2.58
CA ARG A 102 -18.66 1.07 -1.26
C ARG A 102 -18.59 -0.45 -1.26
N HIS A 103 -18.61 -1.08 -2.42
CA HIS A 103 -18.44 -2.52 -2.58
C HIS A 103 -16.96 -2.97 -2.44
N ILE A 104 -16.03 -2.01 -2.36
CA ILE A 104 -14.58 -2.25 -2.27
C ILE A 104 -14.07 -1.94 -0.87
N SER A 105 -13.36 -2.90 -0.28
CA SER A 105 -12.59 -2.74 0.95
C SER A 105 -11.10 -2.63 0.63
N LEU A 106 -10.44 -1.56 1.06
CA LEU A 106 -9.02 -1.32 0.79
C LEU A 106 -8.16 -1.55 2.04
N HIS A 107 -7.18 -2.43 1.92
CA HIS A 107 -6.14 -2.67 2.91
C HIS A 107 -4.81 -2.13 2.38
N ILE A 108 -4.19 -1.22 3.13
CA ILE A 108 -2.88 -0.65 2.81
C ILE A 108 -1.91 -1.07 3.89
N LEU A 109 -0.94 -1.90 3.52
CA LEU A 109 0.18 -2.31 4.36
C LEU A 109 1.42 -1.54 3.90
N ALA A 110 1.83 -0.56 4.70
CA ALA A 110 2.97 0.29 4.39
C ALA A 110 4.26 -0.23 5.04
N SER A 111 5.37 -0.27 4.29
CA SER A 111 6.69 -0.56 4.86
C SER A 111 7.19 0.61 5.72
N ARG A 112 6.95 1.86 5.28
CA ARG A 112 7.38 3.09 5.94
C ARG A 112 6.28 4.13 5.95
N ILE A 113 6.31 5.04 6.92
CA ILE A 113 5.40 6.20 6.99
C ILE A 113 6.06 7.39 6.28
N TYR A 114 5.35 7.99 5.34
CA TYR A 114 5.82 9.16 4.60
C TYR A 114 5.55 10.46 5.37
N THR A 115 6.52 10.96 6.13
CA THR A 115 6.32 12.08 7.07
C THR A 115 6.61 13.47 6.48
N ASN A 116 6.50 13.68 5.15
CA ASN A 116 6.74 15.01 4.59
C ASN A 116 5.63 15.99 5.03
N ASN A 117 5.93 16.67 6.13
CA ASN A 117 5.04 17.53 6.87
C ASN A 117 5.14 18.99 6.41
N ARG A 118 5.28 19.23 5.09
CA ARG A 118 5.44 20.58 4.56
C ARG A 118 4.28 21.53 4.92
N PHE A 119 3.11 20.99 5.31
CA PHE A 119 1.90 21.77 5.62
C PHE A 119 1.04 21.21 6.78
N GLY A 120 1.51 20.31 7.63
CA GLY A 120 0.67 19.78 8.73
C GLY A 120 -0.43 18.79 8.32
N CYS A 121 -0.64 18.57 7.01
CA CYS A 121 -1.81 17.86 6.47
C CYS A 121 -1.61 16.35 6.22
N HIS A 122 -0.40 15.80 6.35
CA HIS A 122 -0.21 14.37 6.06
C HIS A 122 -1.00 13.46 7.03
N GLN A 123 -1.05 13.86 8.30
CA GLN A 123 -1.77 13.13 9.34
C GLN A 123 -3.28 13.13 9.07
N SER A 124 -3.85 14.24 8.56
CA SER A 124 -5.27 14.27 8.20
C SER A 124 -5.58 13.35 7.01
N GLY A 125 -4.69 13.24 6.03
CA GLY A 125 -4.88 12.36 4.87
C GLY A 125 -5.08 10.88 5.24
N LEU A 126 -4.19 10.32 6.08
CA LEU A 126 -4.30 8.92 6.50
C LEU A 126 -5.53 8.70 7.40
N CYS A 127 -5.84 9.64 8.28
CA CYS A 127 -7.05 9.57 9.13
C CYS A 127 -8.33 9.59 8.31
N GLU A 128 -8.43 10.48 7.32
CA GLU A 128 -9.60 10.55 6.43
C GLU A 128 -9.75 9.30 5.58
N LEU A 129 -8.64 8.73 5.12
CA LEU A 129 -8.64 7.47 4.37
C LEU A 129 -9.12 6.31 5.24
N GLN A 130 -8.70 6.26 6.52
CA GLN A 130 -9.22 5.29 7.47
C GLN A 130 -10.72 5.50 7.76
N ALA A 131 -11.16 6.74 7.93
CA ALA A 131 -12.57 7.08 8.13
C ALA A 131 -13.45 6.73 6.93
N ALA A 132 -12.90 6.70 5.71
CA ALA A 132 -13.59 6.21 4.52
C ALA A 132 -13.66 4.68 4.41
N GLY A 133 -13.15 3.94 5.39
CA GLY A 133 -13.22 2.48 5.45
C GLY A 133 -11.96 1.75 5.00
N ALA A 134 -10.86 2.46 4.71
CA ALA A 134 -9.59 1.80 4.46
C ALA A 134 -8.95 1.31 5.76
N ARG A 135 -8.32 0.14 5.71
CA ARG A 135 -7.48 -0.36 6.81
C ARG A 135 -6.02 -0.06 6.47
N ILE A 136 -5.37 0.77 7.29
CA ILE A 136 -3.97 1.15 7.11
C ILE A 136 -3.16 0.51 8.23
N THR A 137 -2.15 -0.28 7.89
CA THR A 137 -1.25 -0.96 8.83
C THR A 137 0.21 -0.87 8.37
N ILE A 138 1.13 -1.20 9.27
CA ILE A 138 2.55 -1.33 8.93
C ILE A 138 2.85 -2.80 8.61
N MET A 139 3.66 -3.03 7.58
CA MET A 139 4.09 -4.37 7.19
C MET A 139 4.88 -5.05 8.30
N THR A 140 4.46 -6.26 8.62
CA THR A 140 5.13 -7.20 9.53
C THR A 140 6.06 -8.14 8.76
N PHE A 141 6.80 -8.99 9.46
CA PHE A 141 7.61 -10.03 8.84
C PHE A 141 6.80 -10.91 7.87
N GLU A 142 5.60 -11.31 8.25
CA GLU A 142 4.74 -12.16 7.40
C GLU A 142 4.32 -11.43 6.13
N ASP A 143 4.03 -10.12 6.21
CA ASP A 143 3.67 -9.33 5.04
C ASP A 143 4.86 -9.19 4.06
N PHE A 144 6.07 -8.99 4.58
CA PHE A 144 7.28 -8.95 3.75
C PHE A 144 7.57 -10.30 3.11
N LYS A 145 7.40 -11.39 3.86
CA LYS A 145 7.57 -12.76 3.37
C LYS A 145 6.54 -13.07 2.28
N HIS A 146 5.27 -12.76 2.49
CA HIS A 146 4.21 -12.91 1.49
C HIS A 146 4.55 -12.12 0.21
N CYS A 147 5.01 -10.88 0.37
CA CYS A 147 5.40 -10.07 -0.78
C CYS A 147 6.57 -10.66 -1.57
N TRP A 148 7.55 -11.21 -0.86
CA TRP A 148 8.70 -11.89 -1.45
C TRP A 148 8.27 -13.12 -2.25
N GLU A 149 7.44 -13.97 -1.67
CA GLU A 149 6.97 -15.21 -2.30
C GLU A 149 6.00 -14.94 -3.47
N THR A 150 5.27 -13.83 -3.44
CA THR A 150 4.22 -13.53 -4.43
C THR A 150 4.68 -12.64 -5.57
N PHE A 151 5.50 -11.60 -5.31
CA PHE A 151 5.81 -10.54 -6.28
C PHE A 151 7.27 -10.50 -6.71
N VAL A 152 8.16 -11.25 -6.07
CA VAL A 152 9.60 -11.27 -6.36
C VAL A 152 9.95 -12.51 -7.18
N ASP A 153 10.77 -12.34 -8.21
CA ASP A 153 11.45 -13.46 -8.88
C ASP A 153 12.60 -13.93 -7.97
N HIS A 154 12.24 -14.67 -6.93
CA HIS A 154 13.15 -15.10 -5.88
C HIS A 154 13.92 -16.38 -6.25
N LYS A 155 13.67 -16.98 -7.42
CA LYS A 155 14.38 -18.17 -7.95
C LYS A 155 14.52 -19.32 -6.94
N GLY A 156 13.50 -19.53 -6.13
CA GLY A 156 13.48 -20.56 -5.08
C GLY A 156 14.21 -20.19 -3.78
N LYS A 157 14.79 -19.00 -3.66
CA LYS A 157 15.39 -18.52 -2.41
C LYS A 157 14.32 -18.06 -1.42
N PRO A 158 14.45 -18.42 -0.13
CA PRO A 158 13.55 -17.93 0.91
C PRO A 158 13.81 -16.45 1.22
N PHE A 159 12.79 -15.76 1.73
CA PHE A 159 12.94 -14.40 2.22
C PHE A 159 13.97 -14.33 3.35
N GLN A 160 14.93 -13.42 3.23
CA GLN A 160 15.90 -13.12 4.27
C GLN A 160 15.60 -11.74 4.86
N PRO A 161 15.12 -11.65 6.12
CA PRO A 161 14.86 -10.37 6.75
C PRO A 161 16.18 -9.62 6.99
N TRP A 162 16.16 -8.31 6.81
CA TRP A 162 17.28 -7.46 7.22
C TRP A 162 17.31 -7.28 8.75
N GLU A 163 18.48 -6.94 9.28
CA GLU A 163 18.70 -6.72 10.70
C GLU A 163 17.73 -5.65 11.23
N GLY A 164 17.05 -5.94 12.34
CA GLY A 164 16.13 -4.99 12.98
C GLY A 164 14.77 -4.79 12.30
N LEU A 165 14.42 -5.57 11.26
CA LEU A 165 13.13 -5.47 10.55
C LEU A 165 11.94 -5.40 11.53
N ASN A 166 11.85 -6.37 12.46
CA ASN A 166 10.73 -6.46 13.41
C ASN A 166 10.67 -5.28 14.38
N VAL A 167 11.82 -4.88 14.92
CA VAL A 167 11.92 -3.74 15.85
C VAL A 167 11.46 -2.46 15.16
N LYS A 168 11.89 -2.25 13.90
CA LYS A 168 11.48 -1.08 13.12
C LYS A 168 9.99 -1.12 12.76
N SER A 169 9.44 -2.27 12.37
CA SER A 169 8.01 -2.41 12.11
C SER A 169 7.16 -2.14 13.35
N GLN A 170 7.58 -2.59 14.53
CA GLN A 170 6.89 -2.28 15.80
C GLN A 170 6.91 -0.78 16.12
N ALA A 171 8.07 -0.12 15.97
CA ALA A 171 8.19 1.31 16.18
C ALA A 171 7.30 2.12 15.22
N LEU A 172 7.32 1.79 13.93
CA LEU A 172 6.47 2.40 12.92
C LEU A 172 4.98 2.12 13.19
N CYS A 173 4.63 0.93 13.67
CA CYS A 173 3.26 0.61 14.03
C CYS A 173 2.76 1.51 15.18
N ALA A 174 3.57 1.71 16.22
CA ALA A 174 3.25 2.64 17.31
C ALA A 174 3.09 4.08 16.81
N GLU A 175 3.97 4.53 15.90
CA GLU A 175 3.90 5.85 15.27
C GLU A 175 2.62 6.02 14.44
N LEU A 176 2.25 5.04 13.62
CA LEU A 176 1.01 5.05 12.84
C LEU A 176 -0.21 5.09 13.76
N GLN A 177 -0.23 4.30 14.84
CA GLN A 177 -1.32 4.33 15.81
C GLN A 177 -1.43 5.68 16.52
N ALA A 178 -0.32 6.35 16.80
CA ALA A 178 -0.35 7.71 17.34
C ALA A 178 -1.00 8.67 16.35
N ILE A 179 -0.58 8.65 15.08
CA ILE A 179 -1.16 9.49 14.01
C ILE A 179 -2.67 9.29 13.89
N LEU A 180 -3.13 8.03 13.86
CA LEU A 180 -4.54 7.70 13.68
C LEU A 180 -5.40 8.02 14.92
N LYS A 181 -4.82 8.05 16.13
CA LYS A 181 -5.53 8.37 17.37
C LYS A 181 -5.69 9.87 17.63
N THR A 182 -4.78 10.72 17.15
CA THR A 182 -4.78 12.17 17.45
C THR A 182 -6.02 12.93 16.95
N GLN A 183 -6.87 12.33 16.11
CA GLN A 183 -8.08 12.96 15.55
C GLN A 183 -9.40 12.38 16.09
N GLN A 184 -9.36 11.44 17.04
CA GLN A 184 -10.57 10.89 17.70
C GLN A 184 -10.96 11.63 18.99
N ASN A 185 -10.21 12.66 19.40
CA ASN A 185 -10.48 13.51 20.57
C ASN A 185 -10.81 14.94 20.17
#